data_AF-A0A924NAQ5-F1
#
_entry.id   AF-A0A924NAQ5-F1
#
_cell.length_a   1.000
_cell.length_b   1.000
_cell.length_c   1.000
_cell.angle_alpha   90.00
_cell.angle_beta   90.00
_cell.angle_gamma   90.00
#
_symmetry.space_group_name_H-M   'P 1'
#
loop_
_entity.id
_entity.type
_entity.pdbx_description
1 polymer ?
#
loop_
_entity_poly.entity_id
_entity_poly.type
_entity_poly.pdbx_seq_one_letter_code
_entity_poly.pdbx_strand_id
1 'polypeptide(L)'
;MPPFNTFHAAGTSMKHNLWCVALAVTLTVFGGCASKDGGPARMTDTSRLTDVVDPRPVATTSRARSSCQQPGYGPLQVSTDAIGGLPLDEPLGQLKVRCPLATPTRFNSFESTAPALAFPFDSINLIGFQHGAKLDLLKPAVGWEVTGCGGRLPRGVSTCARWSELIAVYGDSGTGNTEFGPAVVHLRALPGYSLELNVTDSVIGSLETQSDLSRIPGNARLVRIRIARHVLHEVP
;
A
#
# COMPACT_ATOMS: atom_id res chain seq x y z
N MET A 1 46.72 32.36 -25.59
CA MET A 1 47.25 31.72 -26.81
C MET A 1 48.14 30.55 -26.40
N PRO A 2 48.11 29.36 -27.02
CA PRO A 2 47.04 28.44 -27.45
C PRO A 2 47.11 27.10 -26.63
N PRO A 3 46.53 25.94 -27.03
CA PRO A 3 45.38 25.66 -27.89
C PRO A 3 44.23 24.88 -27.20
N PHE A 4 43.09 24.89 -27.91
CA PHE A 4 41.87 24.09 -27.72
C PHE A 4 42.12 22.59 -27.91
N ASN A 5 41.49 21.76 -27.08
CA ASN A 5 41.32 20.33 -27.34
C ASN A 5 39.83 19.99 -27.53
N THR A 6 39.55 19.55 -28.74
CA THR A 6 38.29 19.03 -29.26
C THR A 6 38.04 17.63 -28.70
N PHE A 7 36.95 17.41 -27.98
CA PHE A 7 36.50 16.05 -27.61
C PHE A 7 35.49 15.54 -28.64
N HIS A 8 35.87 14.46 -29.31
CA HIS A 8 35.03 13.68 -30.21
C HIS A 8 33.97 12.91 -29.43
N ALA A 9 32.72 13.04 -29.87
CA ALA A 9 31.64 12.14 -29.52
C ALA A 9 31.80 10.79 -30.25
N ALA A 10 31.76 9.69 -29.50
CA ALA A 10 31.59 8.35 -30.05
C ALA A 10 30.30 7.77 -29.47
N GLY A 11 29.27 7.70 -30.31
CA GLY A 11 28.00 7.06 -30.01
C GLY A 11 28.14 5.55 -30.04
N THR A 12 27.70 4.89 -28.98
CA THR A 12 27.48 3.44 -28.97
C THR A 12 25.99 3.16 -28.94
N SER A 13 25.51 2.77 -30.12
CA SER A 13 24.23 2.12 -30.40
C SER A 13 24.01 0.92 -29.49
N MET A 14 22.98 0.96 -28.63
CA MET A 14 22.49 -0.20 -27.90
C MET A 14 21.28 -0.81 -28.60
N LYS A 15 21.46 -2.10 -28.88
CA LYS A 15 20.58 -2.99 -29.63
C LYS A 15 19.26 -3.19 -28.89
N HIS A 16 18.16 -3.04 -29.63
CA HIS A 16 16.82 -3.40 -29.17
C HIS A 16 16.72 -4.93 -29.07
N ASN A 17 16.62 -5.44 -27.85
CA ASN A 17 16.26 -6.84 -27.61
C ASN A 17 14.73 -6.94 -27.60
N LEU A 18 14.15 -7.23 -28.78
CA LEU A 18 12.79 -7.74 -28.92
C LEU A 18 12.71 -9.11 -28.25
N TRP A 19 11.99 -9.22 -27.13
CA TRP A 19 11.57 -10.50 -26.57
C TRP A 19 10.11 -10.74 -26.93
N CYS A 20 9.89 -11.65 -27.88
CA CYS A 20 8.57 -12.21 -28.17
C CYS A 20 8.10 -13.04 -26.97
N VAL A 21 7.08 -12.55 -26.26
CA VAL A 21 6.36 -13.34 -25.26
C VAL A 21 5.36 -14.23 -26.00
N ALA A 22 5.66 -15.52 -26.08
CA ALA A 22 4.73 -16.54 -26.54
C ALA A 22 3.71 -16.84 -25.43
N LEU A 23 2.47 -16.36 -25.62
CA LEU A 23 1.31 -16.69 -24.79
C LEU A 23 0.77 -18.07 -25.22
N ALA A 24 1.06 -19.11 -24.43
CA ALA A 24 0.39 -20.39 -24.52
C ALA A 24 -0.79 -20.39 -23.54
N VAL A 25 -2.01 -20.20 -24.07
CA VAL A 25 -3.27 -20.30 -23.32
C VAL A 25 -3.78 -21.74 -23.46
N THR A 26 -3.67 -22.53 -22.40
CA THR A 26 -4.33 -23.84 -22.28
C THR A 26 -5.65 -23.67 -21.53
N LEU A 27 -6.75 -23.59 -22.29
CA LEU A 27 -8.10 -23.78 -21.78
C LEU A 27 -8.27 -25.24 -21.34
N THR A 28 -8.51 -25.49 -20.05
CA THR A 28 -9.05 -26.78 -19.58
C THR A 28 -10.49 -26.58 -19.13
N VAL A 29 -11.36 -27.32 -19.80
CA VAL A 29 -12.79 -27.45 -19.58
C VAL A 29 -13.03 -28.51 -18.50
N PHE A 30 -13.72 -28.15 -17.43
CA PHE A 30 -14.46 -29.05 -16.54
C PHE A 30 -15.75 -28.31 -16.19
N GLY A 31 -16.99 -28.75 -16.47
CA GLY A 31 -17.50 -30.09 -16.79
C GLY A 31 -18.22 -30.72 -15.59
N GLY A 32 -19.50 -30.34 -15.35
CA GLY A 32 -20.52 -31.09 -14.57
C GLY A 32 -20.26 -31.23 -13.05
N CYS A 33 -21.24 -31.38 -12.15
CA CYS A 33 -22.60 -31.88 -12.25
C CYS A 33 -23.57 -31.12 -11.34
N ALA A 34 -24.82 -31.08 -11.78
CA ALA A 34 -25.98 -30.74 -10.97
C ALA A 34 -26.23 -31.80 -9.89
N SER A 35 -26.71 -31.37 -8.73
CA SER A 35 -27.47 -32.26 -7.84
C SER A 35 -28.68 -31.53 -7.27
N LYS A 36 -29.76 -32.29 -7.18
CA LYS A 36 -31.16 -31.93 -7.26
C LYS A 36 -31.86 -32.47 -6.00
N ASP A 37 -33.00 -31.87 -5.67
CA ASP A 37 -34.03 -32.31 -4.72
C ASP A 37 -33.68 -32.15 -3.22
N GLY A 38 -34.50 -31.61 -2.31
CA GLY A 38 -35.94 -31.45 -2.29
C GLY A 38 -36.51 -32.27 -1.12
N GLY A 39 -37.03 -31.62 -0.06
CA GLY A 39 -37.78 -32.33 0.99
C GLY A 39 -38.14 -31.48 2.23
N PRO A 40 -39.30 -31.69 2.87
CA PRO A 40 -40.07 -30.63 3.51
C PRO A 40 -40.01 -30.58 5.04
N ALA A 41 -40.67 -29.54 5.56
CA ALA A 41 -40.94 -29.18 6.95
C ALA A 41 -41.23 -30.35 7.91
N ARG A 42 -40.69 -30.24 9.13
CA ARG A 42 -41.25 -30.93 10.29
C ARG A 42 -41.30 -29.99 11.49
N MET A 43 -42.53 -29.60 11.80
CA MET A 43 -42.97 -28.90 12.99
C MET A 43 -43.14 -29.94 14.10
N THR A 44 -42.46 -29.76 15.22
CA THR A 44 -42.85 -30.37 16.50
C THR A 44 -42.49 -29.40 17.62
N ASP A 45 -43.55 -28.78 18.12
CA ASP A 45 -43.69 -28.16 19.42
C ASP A 45 -43.43 -29.18 20.52
N THR A 46 -42.61 -28.84 21.51
CA THR A 46 -42.82 -29.33 22.88
C THR A 46 -42.26 -28.31 23.88
N SER A 47 -43.18 -27.52 24.40
CA SER A 47 -43.10 -26.80 25.67
C SER A 47 -42.67 -27.69 26.85
N ARG A 48 -42.02 -27.05 27.85
CA ARG A 48 -41.62 -27.49 29.22
C ARG A 48 -40.09 -27.60 29.36
N LEU A 49 -39.41 -27.00 30.34
CA LEU A 49 -39.79 -26.47 31.65
C LEU A 49 -38.90 -25.26 31.98
N THR A 50 -39.49 -24.31 32.70
CA THR A 50 -38.85 -23.19 33.39
C THR A 50 -37.78 -23.69 34.37
N ASP A 51 -36.51 -23.39 34.09
CA ASP A 51 -35.45 -23.37 35.09
C ASP A 51 -35.13 -21.92 35.42
N VAL A 52 -35.31 -21.58 36.70
CA VAL A 52 -35.00 -20.28 37.27
C VAL A 52 -33.48 -20.20 37.40
N VAL A 53 -32.83 -19.76 36.33
CA VAL A 53 -31.41 -19.43 36.32
C VAL A 53 -31.27 -17.93 36.57
N ASP A 54 -30.70 -17.64 37.73
CA ASP A 54 -30.17 -16.37 38.19
C ASP A 54 -29.63 -15.51 37.03
N PRO A 55 -30.19 -14.30 36.77
CA PRO A 55 -29.66 -13.42 35.73
C PRO A 55 -28.37 -12.78 36.24
N ARG A 56 -27.28 -13.57 36.25
CA ARG A 56 -25.94 -12.99 36.18
C ARG A 56 -25.93 -12.08 34.96
N PRO A 57 -25.50 -10.81 35.09
CA PRO A 57 -25.37 -9.94 33.93
C PRO A 57 -24.43 -10.65 32.96
N VAL A 58 -25.02 -11.19 31.89
CA VAL A 58 -24.30 -11.68 30.73
C VAL A 58 -23.54 -10.46 30.26
N ALA A 59 -22.24 -10.43 30.57
CA ALA A 59 -21.31 -9.44 30.08
C ALA A 59 -21.56 -9.43 28.58
N THR A 60 -22.23 -8.38 28.13
CA THR A 60 -22.54 -8.18 26.73
C THR A 60 -21.18 -8.23 26.08
N THR A 61 -20.94 -9.26 25.28
CA THR A 61 -19.78 -9.37 24.42
C THR A 61 -19.89 -8.17 23.51
N SER A 62 -19.34 -7.06 23.97
CA SER A 62 -19.04 -5.88 23.19
C SER A 62 -18.30 -6.45 22.00
N ARG A 63 -18.98 -6.50 20.85
CA ARG A 63 -18.35 -6.80 19.57
C ARG A 63 -17.13 -5.91 19.57
N ALA A 64 -15.96 -6.50 19.78
CA ALA A 64 -14.71 -5.78 19.75
C ALA A 64 -14.68 -5.15 18.36
N ARG A 65 -15.01 -3.86 18.30
CA ARG A 65 -15.05 -3.12 17.04
C ARG A 65 -13.62 -3.23 16.53
N SER A 66 -13.47 -3.92 15.41
CA SER A 66 -12.19 -4.11 14.76
C SER A 66 -11.54 -2.74 14.60
N SER A 67 -10.27 -2.61 14.98
CA SER A 67 -9.56 -1.33 15.02
C SER A 67 -9.51 -0.62 13.66
N CYS A 68 -9.83 -1.36 12.59
CA CYS A 68 -9.58 -1.01 11.20
C CYS A 68 -10.90 -0.64 10.49
N GLN A 69 -12.03 -0.87 11.15
CA GLN A 69 -13.36 -0.41 10.75
C GLN A 69 -14.02 0.31 11.91
N GLN A 70 -13.47 1.44 12.33
CA GLN A 70 -14.20 2.33 13.23
C GLN A 70 -14.80 3.47 12.42
N PRO A 71 -16.08 3.38 12.02
CA PRO A 71 -16.77 4.49 11.37
C PRO A 71 -16.73 5.70 12.29
N GLY A 72 -16.38 6.87 11.73
CA GLY A 72 -16.44 8.14 12.45
C GLY A 72 -15.17 8.53 13.23
N TYR A 73 -14.09 7.75 13.16
CA TYR A 73 -12.79 8.28 13.53
C TYR A 73 -12.29 9.18 12.42
N GLY A 74 -11.74 10.34 12.80
CA GLY A 74 -11.18 11.31 11.87
C GLY A 74 -10.08 10.72 10.98
N PRO A 75 -9.45 11.55 10.14
CA PRO A 75 -8.51 11.02 9.16
C PRO A 75 -7.35 10.28 9.83
N LEU A 76 -6.97 9.13 9.25
CA LEU A 76 -5.97 8.22 9.81
C LEU A 76 -4.58 8.85 9.77
N GLN A 77 -3.90 8.91 10.90
CA GLN A 77 -2.50 9.33 10.92
C GLN A 77 -1.64 8.28 10.21
N VAL A 78 -0.82 8.72 9.27
CA VAL A 78 0.10 7.90 8.49
C VAL A 78 1.50 8.29 8.91
N SER A 79 2.14 7.44 9.70
CA SER A 79 3.51 7.63 10.19
C SER A 79 4.41 6.44 9.79
N THR A 80 5.72 6.58 9.96
CA THR A 80 6.68 5.49 9.72
C THR A 80 6.55 4.35 10.72
N ASP A 81 5.97 4.63 11.89
CA ASP A 81 5.91 3.69 13.01
C ASP A 81 4.53 3.06 13.14
N ALA A 82 3.48 3.81 12.78
CA ALA A 82 2.10 3.36 12.83
C ALA A 82 1.22 4.02 11.77
N ILE A 83 0.19 3.30 11.32
CA ILE A 83 -0.90 3.84 10.50
C ILE A 83 -2.22 3.67 11.27
N GLY A 84 -2.80 4.79 11.69
CA GLY A 84 -3.87 4.81 12.68
C GLY A 84 -3.39 4.16 13.98
N GLY A 85 -4.04 3.06 14.37
CA GLY A 85 -3.68 2.25 15.54
C GLY A 85 -2.88 0.99 15.22
N LEU A 86 -2.35 0.84 14.00
CA LEU A 86 -1.58 -0.34 13.58
C LEU A 86 -0.07 -0.06 13.63
N PRO A 87 0.68 -0.68 14.56
CA PRO A 87 2.14 -0.61 14.55
C PRO A 87 2.71 -1.30 13.32
N LEU A 88 3.53 -0.61 12.54
CA LEU A 88 4.08 -1.13 11.28
C LEU A 88 5.20 -2.15 11.48
N ASP A 89 5.71 -2.25 12.71
CA ASP A 89 6.79 -3.14 13.10
C ASP A 89 6.32 -4.54 13.56
N GLU A 90 5.03 -4.69 13.90
CA GLU A 90 4.43 -5.93 14.37
C GLU A 90 4.34 -7.02 13.27
N PRO A 91 4.39 -8.32 13.65
CA PRO A 91 4.07 -9.42 12.74
C PRO A 91 2.70 -9.28 12.10
N LEU A 92 2.59 -9.61 10.81
CA LEU A 92 1.34 -9.47 10.06
C LEU A 92 0.18 -10.28 10.67
N GLY A 93 0.47 -11.39 11.34
CA GLY A 93 -0.50 -12.18 12.10
C GLY A 93 -1.12 -11.41 13.26
N GLN A 94 -0.31 -10.65 14.02
CA GLN A 94 -0.81 -9.81 15.12
C GLN A 94 -1.66 -8.65 14.59
N LEU A 95 -1.21 -8.02 13.50
CA LEU A 95 -1.99 -6.98 12.82
C LEU A 95 -3.31 -7.52 12.27
N LYS A 96 -3.34 -8.78 11.80
CA LYS A 96 -4.58 -9.45 11.40
C LYS A 96 -5.51 -9.75 12.58
N VAL A 97 -4.99 -10.00 13.78
CA VAL A 97 -5.84 -10.12 14.98
C VAL A 97 -6.50 -8.78 15.31
N ARG A 98 -5.78 -7.65 15.16
CA ARG A 98 -6.32 -6.29 15.33
C ARG A 98 -7.27 -5.88 14.20
N CYS A 99 -7.00 -6.36 12.99
CA CYS A 99 -7.80 -6.21 11.77
C CYS A 99 -8.30 -7.56 11.22
N PRO A 100 -9.34 -8.18 11.80
CA PRO A 100 -9.79 -9.51 11.36
C PRO A 100 -10.20 -9.61 9.89
N LEU A 101 -10.55 -8.48 9.26
CA LEU A 101 -10.94 -8.40 7.85
C LEU A 101 -9.75 -8.22 6.90
N ALA A 102 -8.51 -8.20 7.41
CA ALA A 102 -7.34 -8.13 6.56
C ALA A 102 -7.21 -9.40 5.70
N THR A 103 -7.08 -9.23 4.39
CA THR A 103 -7.08 -10.32 3.42
C THR A 103 -5.72 -10.50 2.76
N PRO A 104 -5.22 -11.75 2.62
CA PRO A 104 -4.03 -12.00 1.83
C PRO A 104 -4.23 -11.51 0.40
N THR A 105 -3.22 -10.85 -0.15
CA THR A 105 -3.23 -10.31 -1.51
C THR A 105 -1.84 -10.39 -2.13
N ARG A 106 -1.68 -9.81 -3.32
CA ARG A 106 -0.41 -9.60 -3.98
C ARG A 106 -0.17 -8.12 -4.18
N PHE A 107 1.05 -7.70 -3.87
CA PHE A 107 1.56 -6.37 -4.17
C PHE A 107 2.30 -6.42 -5.50
N ASN A 108 1.91 -5.57 -6.45
CA ASN A 108 2.54 -5.49 -7.76
C ASN A 108 3.40 -4.23 -7.84
N SER A 109 4.70 -4.41 -7.98
CA SER A 109 5.65 -3.37 -8.38
C SER A 109 5.94 -3.48 -9.89
N PHE A 110 6.73 -2.55 -10.43
CA PHE A 110 7.12 -2.57 -11.83
C PHE A 110 7.89 -3.86 -12.21
N GLU A 111 8.75 -4.34 -11.33
CA GLU A 111 9.67 -5.45 -11.62
C GLU A 111 9.24 -6.78 -11.02
N SER A 112 8.35 -6.77 -10.02
CA SER A 112 8.04 -7.96 -9.24
C SER A 112 6.67 -7.93 -8.59
N THR A 113 6.17 -9.13 -8.31
CA THR A 113 4.99 -9.35 -7.48
C THR A 113 5.41 -9.95 -6.14
N ALA A 114 4.91 -9.38 -5.05
CA ALA A 114 5.22 -9.78 -3.69
C ALA A 114 3.97 -10.25 -2.92
N PRO A 115 4.08 -11.21 -1.99
CA PRO A 115 3.01 -11.56 -1.07
C PRO A 115 2.71 -10.37 -0.15
N ALA A 116 1.42 -10.12 0.09
CA ALA A 116 1.01 -8.99 0.91
C ALA A 116 -0.27 -9.28 1.70
N LEU A 117 -0.57 -8.39 2.64
CA LEU A 117 -1.81 -8.38 3.41
C LEU A 117 -2.47 -7.01 3.22
N ALA A 118 -3.71 -7.01 2.73
CA ALA A 118 -4.51 -5.80 2.55
C ALA A 118 -5.35 -5.54 3.80
N PHE A 119 -5.35 -4.29 4.27
CA PHE A 119 -6.10 -3.86 5.44
C PHE A 119 -7.22 -2.91 4.98
N PRO A 120 -8.49 -3.32 5.12
CA PRO A 120 -9.60 -2.49 4.67
C PRO A 120 -9.86 -1.37 5.68
N PHE A 121 -9.62 -0.13 5.26
CA PHE A 121 -10.13 1.07 5.91
C PHE A 121 -11.11 1.78 4.97
N ASP A 122 -12.04 2.55 5.51
CA ASP A 122 -13.12 3.18 4.70
C ASP A 122 -12.59 4.20 3.69
N SER A 123 -11.48 4.86 4.00
CA SER A 123 -11.02 6.06 3.30
C SER A 123 -9.57 5.99 2.79
N ILE A 124 -8.87 4.90 3.11
CA ILE A 124 -7.55 4.55 2.55
C ILE A 124 -7.51 3.05 2.24
N ASN A 125 -6.70 2.67 1.25
CA ASN A 125 -6.29 1.29 1.07
C ASN A 125 -4.86 1.14 1.59
N LEU A 126 -4.67 0.25 2.56
CA LEU A 126 -3.39 -0.03 3.19
C LEU A 126 -2.94 -1.44 2.84
N ILE A 127 -1.72 -1.58 2.31
CA ILE A 127 -1.13 -2.87 1.95
C ILE A 127 0.24 -2.98 2.63
N GLY A 128 0.43 -4.03 3.44
CA GLY A 128 1.73 -4.43 3.97
C GLY A 128 2.29 -5.60 3.17
N PHE A 129 3.48 -5.47 2.59
CA PHE A 129 4.08 -6.51 1.74
C PHE A 129 5.38 -7.06 2.32
N GLN A 130 5.77 -8.26 1.85
CA GLN A 130 6.99 -8.98 2.24
C GLN A 130 7.75 -9.42 1.00
N HIS A 131 9.06 -9.64 1.14
CA HIS A 131 9.82 -10.34 0.10
C HIS A 131 9.55 -11.86 0.12
N GLY A 132 9.71 -12.52 -1.03
CA GLY A 132 9.59 -13.97 -1.17
C GLY A 132 8.33 -14.41 -1.91
N ALA A 133 8.06 -15.72 -1.90
CA ALA A 133 6.97 -16.32 -2.68
C ALA A 133 5.66 -16.52 -1.90
N LYS A 134 5.72 -16.50 -0.56
CA LYS A 134 4.58 -16.78 0.33
C LYS A 134 4.52 -15.75 1.45
N LEU A 135 3.29 -15.43 1.86
CA LEU A 135 3.04 -14.56 3.00
C LEU A 135 3.38 -15.29 4.31
N ASP A 136 4.26 -14.72 5.11
CA ASP A 136 4.64 -15.23 6.43
C ASP A 136 4.05 -14.34 7.52
N LEU A 137 2.98 -14.81 8.16
CA LEU A 137 2.26 -14.07 9.19
C LEU A 137 3.05 -13.92 10.50
N LEU A 138 4.13 -14.68 10.69
CA LEU A 138 5.00 -14.56 11.86
C LEU A 138 6.03 -13.44 11.68
N LYS A 139 6.21 -12.96 10.45
CA LYS A 139 7.08 -11.84 10.13
C LYS A 139 6.27 -10.57 9.92
N PRO A 140 6.89 -9.42 10.16
CA PRO A 140 6.28 -8.15 9.81
C PRO A 140 6.39 -7.86 8.31
N ALA A 141 5.71 -6.81 7.85
CA ALA A 141 5.94 -6.28 6.50
C ALA A 141 7.33 -5.63 6.39
N VAL A 142 7.92 -5.73 5.20
CA VAL A 142 9.16 -5.03 4.83
C VAL A 142 8.88 -3.63 4.28
N GLY A 143 7.66 -3.42 3.78
CA GLY A 143 7.20 -2.13 3.31
C GLY A 143 5.68 -2.03 3.30
N TRP A 144 5.22 -0.80 3.24
CA TRP A 144 3.80 -0.45 3.28
C TRP A 144 3.45 0.46 2.13
N GLU A 145 2.26 0.28 1.57
CA GLU A 145 1.66 1.17 0.59
C GLU A 145 0.33 1.71 1.11
N VAL A 146 0.17 3.04 1.02
CA VAL A 146 -1.05 3.76 1.35
C VAL A 146 -1.55 4.48 0.11
N THR A 147 -2.82 4.27 -0.22
CA THR A 147 -3.52 5.01 -1.27
C THR A 147 -4.87 5.51 -0.75
N GLY A 148 -5.41 6.56 -1.37
CA GLY A 148 -6.67 7.21 -0.95
C GLY A 148 -6.46 8.46 -0.08
N CYS A 149 -7.57 9.18 0.19
CA CYS A 149 -7.54 10.55 0.74
C CYS A 149 -7.89 10.64 2.23
N GLY A 150 -8.19 9.51 2.86
CA GLY A 150 -8.58 9.42 4.26
C GLY A 150 -7.45 9.57 5.28
N GLY A 151 -6.20 9.68 4.82
CA GLY A 151 -5.05 9.75 5.68
C GLY A 151 -4.53 11.17 5.89
N ARG A 152 -3.68 11.31 6.91
CA ARG A 152 -2.89 12.50 7.21
C ARG A 152 -1.45 12.09 7.43
N LEU A 153 -0.54 12.68 6.67
CA LEU A 153 0.89 12.66 6.95
C LEU A 153 1.19 13.45 8.25
N PRO A 154 2.44 13.40 8.76
CA PRO A 154 2.87 14.27 9.85
C PRO A 154 2.46 15.74 9.63
N ARG A 155 2.30 16.54 10.69
CA ARG A 155 1.86 17.94 10.55
C ARG A 155 0.51 18.15 9.84
N GLY A 156 -0.29 17.10 9.62
CA GLY A 156 -1.69 17.18 9.17
C GLY A 156 -1.92 17.31 7.67
N VAL A 157 -0.90 17.12 6.83
CA VAL A 157 -1.08 17.18 5.36
C VAL A 157 -1.87 15.97 4.87
N SER A 158 -2.87 16.16 4.00
CA SER A 158 -3.68 15.05 3.49
C SER A 158 -2.86 14.10 2.60
N THR A 159 -3.19 12.81 2.61
CA THR A 159 -2.60 11.82 1.69
C THR A 159 -2.99 12.01 0.22
N CYS A 160 -3.89 12.96 -0.09
CA CYS A 160 -4.21 13.42 -1.46
C CYS A 160 -3.88 14.90 -1.69
N ALA A 161 -3.01 15.46 -0.84
CA ALA A 161 -2.59 16.84 -0.95
C ALA A 161 -1.95 17.13 -2.30
N ARG A 162 -2.07 18.38 -2.72
CA ARG A 162 -1.36 18.91 -3.89
C ARG A 162 0.12 19.12 -3.54
N TRP A 163 0.97 19.15 -4.56
CA TRP A 163 2.39 19.41 -4.42
C TRP A 163 2.66 20.74 -3.73
N SER A 164 1.92 21.81 -4.10
CA SER A 164 2.04 23.11 -3.45
C SER A 164 1.73 23.08 -1.95
N GLU A 165 0.77 22.24 -1.53
CA GLU A 165 0.41 22.06 -0.12
C GLU A 165 1.49 21.26 0.64
N LEU A 166 2.09 20.26 -0.02
CA LEU A 166 3.19 19.47 0.54
C LEU A 166 4.43 20.35 0.79
N ILE A 167 4.90 21.08 -0.22
CA ILE A 167 6.12 21.89 -0.09
C ILE A 167 5.94 23.09 0.84
N ALA A 168 4.73 23.63 0.97
CA ALA A 168 4.46 24.69 1.94
C ALA A 168 4.69 24.24 3.39
N VAL A 169 4.54 22.94 3.68
CA VAL A 169 4.68 22.36 5.03
C VAL A 169 6.03 21.69 5.25
N TYR A 170 6.60 21.08 4.20
CA TYR A 170 7.80 20.24 4.29
C TYR A 170 9.01 20.81 3.58
N GLY A 171 8.85 21.87 2.79
CA GLY A 171 9.85 22.36 1.86
C GLY A 171 9.96 21.50 0.59
N ASP A 172 10.71 22.00 -0.38
CA ASP A 172 10.98 21.38 -1.68
C ASP A 172 12.37 20.70 -1.74
N SER A 173 13.10 20.66 -0.62
CA SER A 173 14.39 19.98 -0.55
C SER A 173 14.19 18.46 -0.55
N GLY A 174 14.78 17.77 -1.52
CA GLY A 174 14.63 16.32 -1.64
C GLY A 174 15.28 15.76 -2.89
N THR A 175 14.89 14.54 -3.24
CA THR A 175 15.20 13.91 -4.51
C THR A 175 13.92 13.47 -5.19
N GLY A 176 13.96 13.34 -6.52
CA GLY A 176 12.82 12.88 -7.30
C GLY A 176 13.31 12.12 -8.52
N ASN A 177 12.47 11.21 -9.02
CA ASN A 177 12.69 10.49 -10.26
C ASN A 177 11.37 10.30 -11.01
N THR A 178 11.49 10.07 -12.31
CA THR A 178 10.39 9.80 -13.24
C THR A 178 10.73 8.67 -14.22
N GLU A 179 11.89 8.04 -14.06
CA GLU A 179 12.53 7.14 -15.03
C GLU A 179 11.64 5.95 -15.44
N PHE A 180 10.76 5.49 -14.56
CA PHE A 180 9.90 4.32 -14.81
C PHE A 180 8.41 4.58 -14.55
N GLY A 181 7.95 5.83 -14.62
CA GLY A 181 6.53 6.18 -14.57
C GLY A 181 6.20 7.46 -13.78
N PRO A 182 5.21 7.43 -12.88
CA PRO A 182 4.79 8.62 -12.13
C PRO A 182 5.95 9.21 -11.31
N ALA A 183 5.93 10.51 -11.07
CA ALA A 183 6.99 11.17 -10.31
C ALA A 183 7.02 10.65 -8.87
N VAL A 184 8.13 10.01 -8.50
CA VAL A 184 8.39 9.57 -7.12
C VAL A 184 9.35 10.55 -6.49
N VAL A 185 8.98 11.09 -5.33
CA VAL A 185 9.78 12.07 -4.59
C VAL A 185 10.05 11.64 -3.16
N HIS A 186 11.22 12.00 -2.67
CA HIS A 186 11.66 11.83 -1.29
C HIS A 186 12.00 13.20 -0.73
N LEU A 187 11.17 13.69 0.19
CA LEU A 187 11.41 14.97 0.86
C LEU A 187 12.32 14.78 2.06
N ARG A 188 13.33 15.65 2.21
CA ARG A 188 14.26 15.59 3.35
C ARG A 188 13.54 15.70 4.70
N ALA A 189 12.46 16.47 4.76
CA ALA A 189 11.65 16.65 5.97
C ALA A 189 10.72 15.46 6.28
N LEU A 190 10.63 14.47 5.38
CA LEU A 190 9.85 13.24 5.54
C LEU A 190 10.73 12.01 5.29
N PRO A 191 11.68 11.71 6.18
CA PRO A 191 12.50 10.51 6.04
C PRO A 191 11.64 9.24 6.11
N GLY A 192 11.97 8.24 5.30
CA GLY A 192 11.26 6.97 5.22
C GLY A 192 10.00 6.95 4.33
N TYR A 193 9.62 8.10 3.76
CA TYR A 193 8.51 8.20 2.82
C TYR A 193 9.00 8.25 1.38
N SER A 194 8.26 7.58 0.51
CA SER A 194 8.34 7.68 -0.94
C SER A 194 6.97 8.14 -1.43
N LEU A 195 6.91 9.33 -2.01
CA LEU A 195 5.66 9.98 -2.39
C LEU A 195 5.51 9.92 -3.91
N GLU A 196 4.47 9.25 -4.39
CA GLU A 196 4.18 9.15 -5.82
C GLU A 196 3.09 10.17 -6.18
N LEU A 197 3.42 11.04 -7.14
CA LEU A 197 2.58 12.15 -7.60
C LEU A 197 2.02 11.86 -8.98
N ASN A 198 0.78 12.25 -9.24
CA ASN A 198 0.25 12.28 -10.60
C ASN A 198 0.77 13.52 -11.34
N VAL A 199 1.80 13.31 -12.16
CA VAL A 199 2.31 14.33 -13.09
C VAL A 199 1.92 13.96 -14.51
N THR A 200 1.75 14.97 -15.36
CA THR A 200 1.56 14.77 -16.81
C THR A 200 2.91 14.49 -17.49
N ASP A 201 2.88 13.79 -18.63
CA ASP A 201 4.07 13.32 -19.36
C ASP A 201 5.08 14.42 -19.71
N SER A 202 4.64 15.67 -19.81
CA SER A 202 5.51 16.84 -20.05
C SER A 202 6.55 17.10 -18.96
N VAL A 203 6.41 16.53 -17.77
CA VAL A 203 7.33 16.70 -16.63
C VAL A 203 8.35 15.56 -16.54
N ILE A 204 8.08 14.42 -17.18
CA ILE A 204 8.82 13.15 -17.03
C ILE A 204 10.27 13.26 -17.53
N GLY A 205 10.52 14.00 -18.62
CA GLY A 205 11.88 14.14 -19.16
C GLY A 205 12.83 15.04 -18.34
N SER A 206 12.35 15.65 -17.25
CA SER A 206 13.08 16.72 -16.56
C SER A 206 13.62 16.38 -15.18
N LEU A 207 13.09 15.35 -14.51
CA LEU A 207 13.55 14.91 -13.19
C LEU A 207 14.67 13.86 -13.28
N GLU A 208 14.95 13.35 -14.48
CA GLU A 208 15.96 12.31 -14.74
C GLU A 208 17.41 12.81 -14.58
N THR A 209 17.65 14.12 -14.73
CA THR A 209 19.02 14.67 -14.76
C THR A 209 19.33 15.60 -13.58
N GLN A 210 18.31 16.08 -12.87
CA GLN A 210 18.48 16.97 -11.73
C GLN A 210 17.44 16.62 -10.68
N SER A 211 17.88 16.47 -9.43
CA SER A 211 17.02 16.37 -8.23
C SER A 211 16.22 17.66 -7.95
N ASP A 212 15.87 18.39 -9.01
CA ASP A 212 15.21 19.69 -8.98
C ASP A 212 13.69 19.48 -8.93
N LEU A 213 13.16 19.47 -7.70
CA LEU A 213 11.74 19.31 -7.44
C LEU A 213 10.91 20.56 -7.80
N SER A 214 11.55 21.68 -8.16
CA SER A 214 10.85 22.93 -8.50
C SER A 214 10.01 22.83 -9.77
N ARG A 215 10.29 21.84 -10.63
CA ARG A 215 9.59 21.62 -11.90
C ARG A 215 8.29 20.83 -11.75
N ILE A 216 8.02 20.27 -10.56
CA ILE A 216 6.78 19.56 -10.29
C ILE A 216 5.64 20.59 -10.23
N PRO A 217 4.59 20.46 -11.06
CA PRO A 217 3.47 21.40 -11.05
C PRO A 217 2.79 21.44 -9.68
N GLY A 218 2.51 22.64 -9.17
CA GLY A 218 1.87 22.80 -7.85
C GLY A 218 0.52 22.08 -7.72
N ASN A 219 -0.18 21.80 -8.83
CA ASN A 219 -1.44 21.06 -8.86
C ASN A 219 -1.29 19.53 -8.95
N ALA A 220 -0.08 19.00 -9.13
CA ALA A 220 0.19 17.56 -9.03
C ALA A 220 -0.27 17.08 -7.65
N ARG A 221 -0.88 15.91 -7.58
CA ARG A 221 -1.47 15.34 -6.36
C ARG A 221 -0.74 14.09 -5.95
N LEU A 222 -0.63 13.92 -4.65
CA LEU A 222 -0.24 12.66 -4.04
C LEU A 222 -1.30 11.59 -4.35
N VAL A 223 -0.86 10.48 -4.93
CA VAL A 223 -1.74 9.34 -5.26
C VAL A 223 -1.38 8.09 -4.49
N ARG A 224 -0.12 7.96 -4.10
CA ARG A 224 0.40 6.80 -3.37
C ARG A 224 1.56 7.22 -2.49
N ILE A 225 1.60 6.63 -1.30
CA ILE A 225 2.69 6.78 -0.35
C ILE A 225 3.24 5.38 -0.09
N ARG A 226 4.55 5.23 -0.17
CA ARG A 226 5.23 4.02 0.31
C ARG A 226 6.10 4.36 1.51
N ILE A 227 6.06 3.48 2.49
CA ILE A 227 6.89 3.54 3.69
C ILE A 227 7.76 2.31 3.66
N ALA A 228 9.06 2.52 3.43
CA ALA A 228 10.03 1.44 3.52
C ALA A 228 10.39 1.27 4.99
N ARG A 229 10.38 0.04 5.49
CA ARG A 229 11.04 -0.19 6.77
C ARG A 229 12.53 -0.20 6.47
N HIS A 230 13.29 0.68 7.12
CA HIS A 230 14.73 0.47 7.20
C HIS A 230 14.92 -0.87 7.92
N VAL A 231 15.20 -1.91 7.14
CA VAL A 231 15.91 -3.06 7.68
C VAL A 231 17.24 -2.44 8.08
N LEU A 232 17.42 -2.15 9.36
CA LEU A 232 18.75 -1.99 9.91
C LEU A 232 19.45 -3.27 9.49
N HIS A 233 20.31 -3.18 8.48
CA HIS A 233 21.24 -4.23 8.18
C HIS A 233 22.04 -4.37 9.48
N GLU A 234 21.67 -5.36 10.30
CA GLU A 234 22.65 -6.03 11.14
C GLU A 234 23.68 -6.56 10.16
N VAL A 235 24.71 -5.76 9.96
CA VAL A 235 25.96 -6.21 9.37
C VAL A 235 26.48 -7.27 10.34
N PRO A 236 26.58 -8.54 9.92
CA PRO A 236 27.07 -9.62 10.78
C PRO A 236 28.53 -9.38 11.21
#